data_AF-A0A2E6D4E0-F1
#
_entry.id   AF-A0A2E6D4E0-F1
#
_cell.length_a   1.000
_cell.length_b   1.000
_cell.length_c   1.000
_cell.angle_alpha   90.00
_cell.angle_beta   90.00
_cell.angle_gamma   90.00
#
_symmetry.space_group_name_H-M   'P 1'
#
loop_
_entity.id
_entity.type
_entity.pdbx_description
1 polymer ?
#
loop_
_entity_poly.entity_id
_entity_poly.type
_entity_poly.pdbx_seq_one_letter_code
_entity_poly.pdbx_strand_id
1 'polypeptide(L)'
;MTKRAYTRRTDEERLSKLESQLEKLKSKVQQEQRSDAPVLKEVKKVKTALSKFSQVCVDHGRTDMANSVMAFLHTLDHQAKSIPSSMQSK
;
A
#
# COMPACT_ATOMS: atom_id res chain seq x y z
N MET A 1 -18.57 35.00 -20.61
CA MET A 1 -18.53 33.86 -19.67
C MET A 1 -19.05 32.61 -20.38
N THR A 2 -18.17 31.70 -20.78
CA THR A 2 -18.53 30.43 -21.40
C THR A 2 -19.10 29.50 -20.32
N LYS A 3 -20.39 29.15 -20.43
CA LYS A 3 -21.07 28.24 -19.50
C LYS A 3 -20.48 26.83 -19.68
N ARG A 4 -20.06 26.20 -18.58
CA ARG A 4 -19.60 24.80 -18.58
C ARG A 4 -20.80 23.90 -18.94
N ALA A 5 -20.69 23.17 -20.05
CA ALA A 5 -21.67 22.14 -20.39
C ALA A 5 -21.58 21.01 -19.33
N TYR A 6 -22.68 20.75 -18.63
CA TYR A 6 -22.74 19.71 -17.62
C TYR A 6 -23.28 18.44 -18.26
N THR A 7 -22.39 17.52 -18.64
CA THR A 7 -22.79 16.19 -19.11
C THR A 7 -23.30 15.40 -17.90
N ARG A 8 -24.60 15.07 -17.91
CA ARG A 8 -25.20 14.23 -16.86
C ARG A 8 -24.67 12.82 -17.05
N ARG A 9 -23.98 12.27 -16.04
CA ARG A 9 -23.47 10.89 -16.09
C ARG A 9 -24.59 9.92 -16.45
N THR A 10 -24.33 9.08 -17.44
CA THR A 10 -25.22 7.98 -17.85
C THR A 10 -25.27 6.94 -16.73
N ASP A 11 -26.30 6.10 -16.73
CA ASP A 11 -26.43 5.07 -15.71
C ASP A 11 -25.32 4.02 -15.79
N GLU A 12 -24.78 3.76 -16.99
CA GLU A 12 -23.60 2.91 -17.22
C GLU A 12 -22.33 3.47 -16.55
N GLU A 13 -22.08 4.78 -16.68
CA GLU A 13 -20.94 5.43 -16.03
C GLU A 13 -21.04 5.39 -14.49
N ARG A 14 -22.28 5.44 -13.97
CA ARG A 14 -22.52 5.29 -12.52
C ARG A 14 -22.27 3.85 -12.08
N LEU A 15 -22.72 2.88 -12.87
CA LEU A 15 -22.55 1.46 -12.58
C LEU A 15 -21.07 1.06 -12.57
N SER A 16 -20.32 1.44 -13.61
CA SER A 16 -18.86 1.23 -13.67
C SER A 16 -18.12 1.86 -12.48
N LYS A 17 -18.53 3.08 -12.08
CA LYS A 17 -17.96 3.72 -10.90
C LYS A 17 -18.25 2.92 -9.62
N LEU A 18 -19.49 2.46 -9.43
CA LEU A 18 -19.88 1.68 -8.26
C LEU A 18 -19.17 0.32 -8.20
N GLU A 19 -19.00 -0.35 -9.34
CA GLU A 19 -18.22 -1.60 -9.45
C GLU A 19 -16.76 -1.38 -9.05
N SER A 20 -16.13 -0.31 -9.55
CA SER A 20 -14.76 0.04 -9.16
C SER A 20 -14.61 0.34 -7.66
N GLN A 21 -15.67 0.87 -7.04
CA GLN A 21 -15.71 1.11 -5.59
C GLN A 21 -15.91 -0.20 -4.81
N LEU A 22 -16.77 -1.10 -5.30
CA LEU A 22 -16.97 -2.42 -4.73
C LEU A 22 -15.69 -3.25 -4.74
N GLU A 23 -14.92 -3.23 -5.83
CA GLU A 23 -13.66 -3.95 -5.93
C GLU A 23 -12.61 -3.42 -4.93
N LYS A 24 -12.55 -2.10 -4.75
CA LYS A 24 -11.71 -1.46 -3.73
C LYS A 24 -12.13 -1.82 -2.30
N LEU A 25 -13.43 -1.97 -2.06
CA LEU A 25 -13.95 -2.39 -0.75
C LEU A 25 -13.66 -3.87 -0.48
N LYS A 26 -13.88 -4.74 -1.47
CA LYS A 26 -13.57 -6.18 -1.37
C LYS A 26 -12.09 -6.42 -1.07
N SER A 27 -11.20 -5.72 -1.77
CA SER A 27 -9.75 -5.83 -1.52
C SER A 27 -9.34 -5.36 -0.12
N LYS A 28 -9.96 -4.29 0.41
CA LYS A 28 -9.74 -3.85 1.80
C LYS A 28 -10.23 -4.88 2.82
N VAL A 29 -11.44 -5.39 2.64
CA VAL A 29 -12.01 -6.41 3.54
C VAL A 29 -11.17 -7.68 3.51
N GLN A 30 -10.73 -8.12 2.33
CA GLN A 30 -9.84 -9.27 2.20
C GLN A 30 -8.49 -9.05 2.87
N GLN A 31 -7.94 -7.82 2.84
CA GLN A 31 -6.71 -7.46 3.56
C GLN A 31 -6.90 -7.45 5.09
N GLU A 32 -8.03 -6.96 5.57
CA GLU A 32 -8.36 -6.94 7.00
C GLU A 32 -8.69 -8.32 7.57
N GLN A 33 -9.29 -9.19 6.76
CA GLN A 33 -9.60 -10.58 7.12
C GLN A 33 -8.40 -11.52 7.01
N ARG A 34 -7.24 -11.07 6.52
CA ARG A 34 -6.05 -11.92 6.55
C ARG A 34 -5.62 -12.18 7.99
N SER A 35 -5.27 -13.42 8.28
CA SER A 35 -4.80 -13.85 9.60
C SER A 35 -3.49 -13.15 10.04
N ASP A 36 -2.72 -12.62 9.09
CA ASP A 36 -1.48 -11.86 9.29
C ASP A 36 -1.69 -10.34 9.48
N ALA A 37 -2.94 -9.86 9.53
CA ALA A 37 -3.26 -8.45 9.72
C ALA A 37 -2.54 -7.77 10.91
N PRO A 38 -2.30 -8.43 12.07
CA PRO A 38 -1.49 -7.84 13.15
C PRO A 38 -0.05 -7.57 12.73
N VAL A 39 0.58 -8.48 11.97
CA VAL A 39 1.95 -8.33 11.48
C VAL A 39 2.03 -7.19 10.48
N LEU A 40 1.08 -7.12 9.53
CA LEU A 40 1.04 -6.04 8.54
C LEU A 40 0.87 -4.65 9.17
N LYS A 41 0.10 -4.55 10.28
CA LYS A 41 -0.03 -3.32 11.06
C LYS A 41 1.30 -2.88 11.68
N GLU A 42 2.07 -3.82 12.24
CA GLU A 42 3.38 -3.51 12.83
C GLU A 42 4.44 -3.20 11.76
N VAL A 43 4.44 -3.91 10.63
CA VAL A 43 5.33 -3.64 9.48
C VAL A 43 5.19 -2.19 9.00
N LYS A 44 3.96 -1.64 8.99
CA LYS A 44 3.74 -0.23 8.64
C LYS A 44 4.48 0.73 9.58
N LYS A 45 4.47 0.46 10.89
CA LYS A 45 5.19 1.29 11.89
C LYS A 45 6.69 1.18 11.71
N VAL A 46 7.20 -0.05 11.51
CA VAL A 46 8.62 -0.31 11.26
C VAL A 46 9.10 0.42 10.00
N LYS A 47 8.30 0.40 8.92
CA LYS A 47 8.61 1.13 7.69
C LYS A 47 8.75 2.63 7.93
N THR A 48 7.85 3.23 8.71
CA THR A 48 7.96 4.65 9.06
C THR A 48 9.23 4.94 9.87
N ALA A 49 9.59 4.08 10.83
CA ALA A 49 10.81 4.25 11.62
C ALA A 49 12.08 4.15 10.77
N LEU A 50 12.16 3.13 9.91
CA LEU A 50 13.31 2.90 9.02
C LEU A 50 13.45 3.99 7.96
N SER A 51 12.34 4.52 7.43
CA SER A 51 12.38 5.64 6.50
C SER A 51 12.94 6.91 7.16
N LYS A 52 12.54 7.20 8.41
CA LYS A 52 13.13 8.30 9.19
C LYS A 52 14.62 8.07 9.44
N PHE A 53 15.00 6.85 9.81
CA PHE A 53 16.40 6.50 10.04
C PHE A 53 17.25 6.67 8.78
N SER A 54 16.75 6.20 7.63
CA SER A 54 17.40 6.40 6.33
C SER A 54 17.64 7.88 6.04
N GLN A 55 16.65 8.74 6.29
CA GLN A 55 16.80 10.18 6.14
C GLN A 55 17.91 10.74 7.06
N VAL A 56 17.92 10.35 8.34
CA VAL A 56 18.99 10.76 9.28
C VAL A 56 20.37 10.31 8.77
N CYS A 57 20.48 9.11 8.23
CA CYS A 57 21.73 8.62 7.64
C CYS A 57 22.19 9.47 6.45
N VAL A 58 21.27 9.87 5.56
CA VAL A 58 21.58 10.77 4.44
C VAL A 58 22.02 12.14 4.95
N ASP A 59 21.30 12.70 5.93
CA ASP A 59 21.58 14.02 6.49
C ASP A 59 22.98 14.11 7.13
N HIS A 60 23.51 12.98 7.62
CA HIS A 60 24.84 12.87 8.24
C HIS A 60 25.91 12.26 7.30
N GLY A 61 25.63 12.15 5.99
CA GLY A 61 26.59 11.66 5.00
C GLY A 61 26.86 10.14 5.03
N ARG A 62 26.07 9.36 5.79
CA ARG A 62 26.14 7.89 5.86
C ARG A 62 25.22 7.23 4.83
N THR A 63 25.49 7.51 3.56
CA THR A 63 24.69 6.99 2.43
C THR A 63 24.79 5.47 2.30
N ASP A 64 25.89 4.87 2.76
CA ASP A 64 26.08 3.41 2.88
C ASP A 64 24.98 2.76 3.74
N MET A 65 24.68 3.37 4.89
CA MET A 65 23.65 2.90 5.81
C MET A 65 22.26 3.17 5.25
N ALA A 66 22.03 4.36 4.68
CA ALA A 66 20.76 4.69 4.05
C ALA A 66 20.40 3.72 2.91
N ASN A 67 21.36 3.40 2.05
CA ASN A 67 21.17 2.45 0.95
C ASN A 67 20.81 1.05 1.46
N SER A 68 21.47 0.60 2.52
CA SER A 68 21.20 -0.70 3.16
C SER A 68 19.78 -0.76 3.74
N VAL A 69 19.36 0.32 4.42
CA VAL A 69 18.00 0.43 4.99
C VAL A 69 16.94 0.46 3.90
N MET A 70 17.19 1.17 2.80
CA MET A 70 16.28 1.22 1.66
C MET A 70 16.14 -0.14 0.95
N ALA A 71 17.25 -0.86 0.77
CA ALA A 71 17.24 -2.22 0.21
C ALA A 71 16.44 -3.17 1.12
N PHE A 72 16.65 -3.11 2.44
CA PHE A 72 15.89 -3.90 3.39
C PHE A 72 14.40 -3.57 3.38
N LEU A 73 14.04 -2.28 3.30
CA LEU A 73 12.66 -1.83 3.17
C LEU A 73 11.99 -2.38 1.91
N HIS A 74 12.68 -2.41 0.78
CA HIS A 74 12.14 -2.95 -0.47
C HIS A 74 11.86 -4.46 -0.34
N THR A 75 12.77 -5.21 0.27
CA THR A 75 12.59 -6.64 0.54
C THR A 75 11.41 -6.89 1.48
N LEU A 76 11.30 -6.12 2.57
CA LEU A 76 10.17 -6.22 3.50
C LEU A 76 8.84 -5.90 2.82
N ASP A 77 8.77 -4.87 1.98
CA ASP A 77 7.56 -4.53 1.22
C ASP A 77 7.15 -5.65 0.27
N HIS A 78 8.11 -6.32 -0.36
CA HIS A 78 7.83 -7.46 -1.23
C HIS A 78 7.29 -8.66 -0.43
N GLN A 79 7.91 -8.97 0.70
CA GLN A 79 7.48 -10.05 1.60
C GLN A 79 6.12 -9.77 2.25
N ALA A 80 5.82 -8.52 2.59
CA ALA A 80 4.52 -8.15 3.17
C ALA A 80 3.37 -8.25 2.15
N LYS A 81 3.67 -8.18 0.85
CA LYS A 81 2.68 -8.36 -0.22
C LYS A 81 2.46 -9.83 -0.58
N SER A 82 3.43 -10.69 -0.35
CA SER A 82 3.29 -12.12 -0.60
C SER A 82 2.32 -12.74 0.42
N ILE A 83 1.65 -13.80 -0.01
CA ILE A 83 0.76 -14.56 0.88
C ILE A 83 1.67 -15.47 1.73
N PRO A 84 1.53 -15.47 3.06
CA PRO A 84 2.35 -16.33 3.92
C PRO A 84 2.18 -17.80 3.49
N SER A 85 3.26 -18.57 3.56
CA SER A 85 3.29 -19.98 3.13
C SER A 85 2.25 -20.85 3.85
N SER A 86 1.81 -20.46 5.05
CA SER A 86 0.73 -21.10 5.79
C SER A 86 -0.66 -20.94 5.14
N MET A 87 -0.83 -19.97 4.24
CA MET A 87 -2.07 -19.68 3.51
C MET A 87 -1.98 -20.02 2.02
N GLN A 88 -0.86 -20.58 1.56
CA GLN A 88 -0.74 -21.09 0.19
C GLN A 88 -1.47 -22.44 0.13
N SER A 89 -2.55 -22.53 -0.65
CA SER A 89 -3.18 -23.82 -0.96
C SER A 89 -2.10 -24.73 -1.57
N LYS A 90 -1.99 -25.95 -1.05
CA LYS A 90 -1.28 -27.03 -1.74
C LYS A 90 -1.92 -27.31 -3.10
#